data_AF-A0ABD0N1L5-F1
#
_entry.id   AF-A0ABD0N1L5-F1
#
_cell.length_a   1.000
_cell.length_b   1.000
_cell.length_c   1.000
_cell.angle_alpha   90.00
_cell.angle_beta   90.00
_cell.angle_gamma   90.00
#
_symmetry.space_group_name_H-M   'P 1'
#
loop_
_entity.id
_entity.type
_entity.pdbx_description
1 polymer ?
#
loop_
_entity_poly.entity_id
_entity_poly.type
_entity_poly.pdbx_seq_one_letter_code
_entity_poly.pdbx_strand_id
1 'polypeptide(L)'
;QFFNHHMFVLEQEEYKKEGIEWEFIDFGMDLQACIDLIEKPMGIMSILEEECMFPKASDATFKAKLYDNHLGKSNNFQKPRIVKGKPEAHFSLVHYAGTVDYNINNWLVKNKDPLNETVVGLYQKSTMKLLSYLFAGYAGADSGVLQKNLKRILETNKRQRKGEEEKGLFFPDSVCSSQSNI
;
A
#
# COMPACT_ATOMS: atom_id res chain seq x y z
N GLN A 1 2.04 -4.75 -13.39
CA GLN A 1 1.67 -5.85 -14.32
C GLN A 1 1.80 -5.48 -15.81
N PHE A 2 2.31 -4.28 -16.13
CA PHE A 2 2.31 -3.69 -17.47
C PHE A 2 3.01 -4.54 -18.56
N PHE A 3 4.18 -5.11 -18.26
CA PHE A 3 4.95 -5.92 -19.21
C PHE A 3 4.24 -7.21 -19.65
N ASN A 4 3.68 -7.99 -18.71
CA ASN A 4 2.99 -9.24 -19.05
C ASN A 4 1.70 -8.99 -19.83
N HIS A 5 0.97 -7.91 -19.51
CA HIS A 5 -0.25 -7.57 -20.23
C HIS A 5 0.06 -7.05 -21.64
N HIS A 6 0.97 -6.08 -21.77
CA HIS A 6 1.22 -5.42 -23.04
C HIS A 6 2.01 -6.31 -24.01
N MET A 7 2.99 -7.08 -23.53
CA MET A 7 3.82 -7.91 -24.40
C MET A 7 3.07 -9.14 -24.90
N PHE A 8 2.35 -9.87 -24.04
CA PHE A 8 1.74 -11.15 -24.44
C PHE A 8 0.31 -11.05 -24.97
N VAL A 9 -0.45 -10.01 -24.63
CA VAL A 9 -1.83 -9.87 -25.13
C VAL A 9 -1.84 -9.32 -26.55
N LEU A 10 -1.05 -8.26 -26.82
CA LEU A 10 -0.96 -7.66 -28.16
C LEU A 10 -0.29 -8.59 -29.17
N GLU A 11 0.71 -9.35 -28.74
CA GLU A 11 1.41 -10.31 -29.60
C GLU A 11 0.49 -11.46 -30.02
N GLN A 12 -0.37 -11.95 -29.11
CA GLN A 12 -1.39 -12.95 -29.44
C GLN A 12 -2.53 -12.38 -30.31
N GLU A 13 -2.90 -11.09 -30.15
CA GLU A 13 -3.83 -10.41 -31.05
C GLU A 13 -3.28 -10.30 -32.48
N GLU A 14 -1.98 -10.03 -32.64
CA GLU A 14 -1.35 -9.98 -33.97
C GLU A 14 -1.28 -11.38 -34.61
N TYR A 15 -0.93 -12.44 -33.86
CA TYR A 15 -0.97 -13.81 -34.39
C TYR A 15 -2.36 -14.21 -34.88
N LYS A 16 -3.41 -13.80 -34.16
CA LYS A 16 -4.80 -14.03 -34.56
C LYS A 16 -5.18 -13.24 -35.82
N LYS A 17 -4.67 -12.02 -35.97
CA LYS A 17 -4.90 -11.15 -37.13
C LYS A 17 -4.16 -11.65 -38.38
N GLU A 18 -2.97 -12.23 -38.21
CA GLU A 18 -2.20 -12.86 -39.30
C GLU A 18 -2.70 -14.27 -39.66
N GLY A 19 -3.64 -14.82 -38.89
CA GLY A 19 -4.22 -16.15 -39.15
C GLY A 19 -3.28 -17.31 -38.84
N ILE A 20 -2.29 -17.08 -37.96
CA ILE A 20 -1.34 -18.10 -37.53
C ILE A 20 -2.04 -19.03 -36.55
N GLU A 21 -1.94 -20.35 -36.79
CA GLU A 21 -2.44 -21.36 -35.86
C GLU A 21 -1.59 -21.32 -34.58
N TRP A 22 -2.13 -20.69 -33.54
CA TRP A 22 -1.46 -20.49 -32.25
C TRP A 22 -2.42 -20.88 -31.12
N GLU A 23 -1.96 -21.74 -30.20
CA GLU A 23 -2.72 -22.04 -28.98
C GLU A 23 -2.60 -20.87 -28.01
N PHE A 24 -3.74 -20.38 -27.52
CA PHE A 24 -3.75 -19.30 -26.54
C PHE A 24 -3.11 -19.80 -25.23
N ILE A 25 -2.00 -19.19 -24.86
CA ILE A 25 -1.30 -19.49 -23.61
C ILE A 25 -1.67 -18.41 -22.61
N ASP A 26 -2.40 -18.78 -21.57
CA ASP A 26 -2.67 -17.89 -20.44
C ASP A 26 -1.39 -17.78 -19.59
N PHE A 27 -0.70 -16.64 -19.70
CA PHE A 27 0.49 -16.34 -18.91
C PHE A 27 0.17 -15.99 -17.44
N GLY A 28 -1.09 -16.11 -17.03
CA GLY A 28 -1.51 -16.12 -15.63
C GLY A 28 -1.68 -14.72 -15.05
N MET A 29 -2.89 -14.47 -14.54
CA MET A 29 -3.22 -13.33 -13.67
C MET A 29 -2.55 -13.39 -12.27
N ASP A 30 -1.65 -14.33 -12.01
CA ASP A 30 -1.12 -14.62 -10.66
C ASP A 30 -0.36 -13.45 -10.02
N LEU A 31 0.18 -12.52 -10.82
CA LEU A 31 0.81 -11.31 -10.27
C LEU A 31 -0.21 -10.32 -9.68
N GLN A 32 -1.44 -10.29 -10.19
CA GLN A 32 -2.43 -9.30 -9.75
C GLN A 32 -2.82 -9.54 -8.29
N ALA A 33 -2.86 -10.80 -7.84
CA ALA A 33 -3.14 -11.13 -6.45
C ALA A 33 -2.10 -10.55 -5.47
N CYS A 34 -0.82 -10.49 -5.87
CA CYS A 34 0.23 -9.86 -5.06
C CYS A 34 0.13 -8.33 -5.04
N ILE A 35 -0.24 -7.71 -6.18
CA ILE A 35 -0.42 -6.26 -6.27
C ILE A 35 -1.63 -5.85 -5.44
N ASP A 36 -2.74 -6.56 -5.61
CA ASP A 36 -3.98 -6.37 -4.85
C ASP A 36 -3.72 -6.48 -3.34
N LEU A 37 -2.92 -7.46 -2.90
CA LEU A 37 -2.54 -7.61 -1.50
C LEU A 37 -1.82 -6.37 -0.92
N ILE A 38 -1.12 -5.60 -1.76
CA ILE A 38 -0.39 -4.41 -1.34
C ILE A 38 -1.27 -3.16 -1.42
N GLU A 39 -1.98 -2.99 -2.54
CA GLU A 39 -2.61 -1.71 -2.95
C GLU A 39 -4.12 -1.66 -2.75
N LYS A 40 -4.85 -2.80 -2.76
CA LYS A 40 -6.31 -2.75 -2.60
C LYS A 40 -6.68 -2.27 -1.20
N PRO A 41 -7.92 -1.76 -1.02
CA PRO A 41 -8.46 -1.52 0.30
C PRO A 41 -8.31 -2.77 1.18
N MET A 42 -7.89 -2.56 2.43
CA MET A 42 -7.50 -3.63 3.37
C MET A 42 -6.22 -4.39 3.01
N GLY A 43 -5.44 -3.93 2.03
CA GLY A 43 -4.10 -4.41 1.73
C GLY A 43 -3.06 -3.90 2.74
N ILE A 44 -1.82 -4.33 2.55
CA ILE A 44 -0.70 -4.04 3.46
C ILE A 44 -0.54 -2.54 3.68
N MET A 45 -0.62 -1.74 2.61
CA MET A 45 -0.38 -0.30 2.70
C MET A 45 -1.54 0.43 3.41
N SER A 46 -2.80 0.03 3.16
CA SER A 46 -3.95 0.59 3.90
C SER A 46 -3.89 0.28 5.40
N ILE A 47 -3.48 -0.95 5.78
CA ILE A 47 -3.31 -1.31 7.19
C ILE A 47 -2.17 -0.51 7.83
N LEU A 48 -1.09 -0.24 7.07
CA LEU A 48 0.04 0.55 7.53
C LEU A 48 -0.35 2.00 7.83
N GLU A 49 -1.06 2.65 6.90
CA GLU A 49 -1.57 4.01 7.09
C GLU A 49 -2.53 4.09 8.28
N GLU A 50 -3.43 3.12 8.39
CA GLU A 50 -4.36 3.02 9.52
C GLU A 50 -3.60 3.01 10.85
N GLU A 51 -2.62 2.12 11.00
CA GLU A 51 -1.81 2.01 12.22
C GLU A 51 -0.93 3.26 12.46
N CYS A 52 -0.54 3.99 11.42
CA CYS A 52 0.17 5.26 11.58
C CYS A 52 -0.70 6.34 12.25
N MET A 53 -2.03 6.29 12.10
CA MET A 53 -2.94 7.24 12.74
C MET A 53 -3.25 6.92 14.20
N PHE A 54 -2.99 5.70 14.67
CA PHE A 54 -3.26 5.35 16.07
C PHE A 54 -2.08 5.71 16.98
N PRO A 55 -2.28 6.56 18.01
CA PRO A 55 -1.19 7.04 18.86
C PRO A 55 -0.54 5.93 19.69
N LYS A 56 -1.27 4.84 19.95
CA LYS A 56 -0.79 3.66 20.71
C LYS A 56 -0.43 2.46 19.84
N ALA A 57 -0.53 2.57 18.51
CA ALA A 57 -0.13 1.50 17.61
C ALA A 57 1.40 1.36 17.57
N SER A 58 1.83 0.12 17.37
CA SER A 58 3.22 -0.31 17.31
C SER A 58 3.42 -1.26 16.12
N ASP A 59 4.66 -1.49 15.71
CA ASP A 59 4.93 -2.45 14.61
C ASP A 59 4.38 -3.85 14.94
N ALA A 60 4.26 -4.19 16.23
CA ALA A 60 3.64 -5.44 16.69
C ALA A 60 2.12 -5.49 16.43
N THR A 61 1.40 -4.37 16.63
CA THR A 61 -0.05 -4.30 16.34
C THR A 61 -0.30 -4.29 14.83
N PHE A 62 0.58 -3.63 14.06
CA PHE A 62 0.59 -3.70 12.61
C PHE A 62 0.77 -5.14 12.11
N LYS A 63 1.77 -5.87 12.62
CA LYS A 63 1.98 -7.29 12.30
C LYS A 63 0.75 -8.14 12.60
N ALA A 64 0.15 -7.96 13.78
CA ALA A 64 -1.02 -8.74 14.17
C ALA A 64 -2.16 -8.54 13.17
N LYS A 65 -2.46 -7.28 12.81
CA LYS A 65 -3.48 -6.97 11.79
C LYS A 65 -3.17 -7.57 10.42
N LEU A 66 -1.91 -7.53 9.96
CA LEU A 66 -1.52 -8.18 8.70
C LEU A 66 -1.80 -9.68 8.71
N TYR A 67 -1.45 -10.35 9.82
CA TYR A 67 -1.66 -11.78 9.98
C TYR A 67 -3.15 -12.13 10.00
N ASP A 68 -3.96 -11.39 10.75
CA ASP A 68 -5.40 -11.62 10.85
C ASP A 68 -6.14 -11.42 9.51
N ASN A 69 -5.67 -10.47 8.69
CA ASN A 69 -6.29 -10.13 7.41
C ASN A 69 -5.83 -11.01 6.24
N HIS A 70 -4.58 -11.49 6.24
CA HIS A 70 -4.00 -12.12 5.04
C HIS A 70 -3.49 -13.53 5.24
N LEU A 71 -3.09 -13.92 6.45
CA LEU A 71 -2.55 -15.26 6.67
C LEU A 71 -3.62 -16.33 6.44
N GLY A 72 -3.36 -17.26 5.52
CA GLY A 72 -4.29 -18.33 5.16
C GLY A 72 -5.45 -17.90 4.26
N LYS A 73 -5.57 -16.60 3.95
CA LYS A 73 -6.56 -16.05 3.01
C LYS A 73 -5.92 -15.65 1.68
N SER A 74 -4.67 -15.21 1.71
CA SER A 74 -3.91 -14.78 0.53
C SER A 74 -2.69 -15.67 0.34
N ASN A 75 -2.63 -16.39 -0.78
CA ASN A 75 -1.53 -17.32 -1.08
C ASN A 75 -0.15 -16.62 -1.17
N ASN A 76 -0.14 -15.34 -1.55
CA ASN A 76 1.06 -14.53 -1.64
C ASN A 76 1.60 -14.06 -0.29
N PHE A 77 0.84 -14.19 0.81
CA PHE A 77 1.27 -13.78 2.16
C PHE A 77 1.68 -15.00 2.99
N GLN A 78 2.94 -15.04 3.42
CA GLN A 78 3.51 -16.21 4.12
C GLN A 78 4.24 -15.83 5.41
N LYS A 79 4.43 -16.84 6.27
CA LYS A 79 5.33 -16.72 7.41
C LYS A 79 6.78 -16.81 6.93
N PRO A 80 7.68 -15.98 7.48
CA PRO A 80 9.07 -16.01 7.08
C PRO A 80 9.76 -17.28 7.54
N ARG A 81 10.67 -17.78 6.70
CA ARG A 81 11.50 -18.92 7.05
C ARG A 81 12.59 -18.46 8.02
N ILE A 82 12.65 -19.09 9.18
CA ILE A 82 13.69 -18.80 10.17
C ILE A 82 15.00 -19.41 9.67
N VAL A 83 15.90 -18.57 9.16
CA VAL A 83 17.23 -18.98 8.71
C VAL A 83 18.25 -18.46 9.71
N LYS A 84 19.05 -19.38 10.28
CA LYS A 84 20.14 -19.01 11.20
C LYS A 84 21.10 -18.03 10.52
N GLY A 85 21.36 -16.90 11.15
CA GLY A 85 22.29 -15.87 10.67
C GLY A 85 21.68 -14.80 9.74
N LYS A 86 20.39 -14.88 9.40
CA LYS A 86 19.69 -13.79 8.70
C LYS A 86 19.00 -12.84 9.70
N PRO A 87 18.83 -11.56 9.32
CA PRO A 87 18.03 -10.61 10.09
C PRO A 87 16.61 -11.14 10.32
N GLU A 88 16.02 -10.80 11.47
CA GLU A 88 14.65 -11.19 11.79
C GLU A 88 13.67 -10.62 10.74
N ALA A 89 12.84 -11.49 10.19
CA ALA A 89 11.76 -11.11 9.28
C ALA A 89 10.41 -11.36 9.96
N HIS A 90 9.43 -10.53 9.59
CA HIS A 90 8.11 -10.52 10.23
C HIS A 90 7.02 -11.10 9.34
N PHE A 91 7.13 -10.96 8.01
CA PHE A 91 6.28 -11.62 7.02
C PHE A 91 7.06 -11.81 5.71
N SER A 92 6.55 -12.64 4.82
CA SER A 92 7.11 -12.84 3.48
C SER A 92 6.05 -12.63 2.41
N LEU A 93 6.46 -12.02 1.30
CA LEU A 93 5.62 -11.90 0.10
C LEU A 93 6.18 -12.74 -1.03
N VAL A 94 5.30 -13.50 -1.67
CA VAL A 94 5.60 -14.20 -2.91
C VAL A 94 5.24 -13.27 -4.07
N HIS A 95 6.26 -12.68 -4.68
CA HIS A 95 6.15 -11.86 -5.89
C HIS A 95 6.79 -12.59 -7.09
N TYR A 96 6.70 -11.99 -8.27
CA TYR A 96 7.10 -12.64 -9.53
C TYR A 96 8.57 -13.10 -9.59
N ALA A 97 9.47 -12.42 -8.90
CA ALA A 97 10.90 -12.74 -8.88
C ALA A 97 11.29 -13.62 -7.69
N GLY A 98 10.32 -14.05 -6.87
CA GLY A 98 10.52 -14.98 -5.77
C GLY A 98 9.86 -14.54 -4.46
N THR A 99 10.24 -15.21 -3.38
CA THR A 99 9.80 -14.86 -2.03
C THR A 99 10.76 -13.87 -1.40
N VAL A 100 10.25 -12.75 -0.90
CA VAL A 100 11.02 -11.75 -0.15
C VAL A 100 10.53 -11.68 1.29
N ASP A 101 11.48 -11.73 2.21
CA ASP A 101 11.26 -11.64 3.65
C ASP A 101 11.36 -10.16 4.09
N TYR A 102 10.30 -9.63 4.69
CA TYR A 102 10.22 -8.22 5.12
C TYR A 102 10.42 -8.08 6.62
N ASN A 103 11.20 -7.07 7.01
CA ASN A 103 11.32 -6.61 8.37
C ASN A 103 10.55 -5.29 8.54
N ILE A 104 9.64 -5.24 9.51
CA ILE A 104 8.75 -4.10 9.77
C ILE A 104 9.23 -3.17 10.87
N ASN A 105 10.43 -3.39 11.42
CA ASN A 105 10.93 -2.59 12.53
C ASN A 105 11.02 -1.11 12.12
N ASN A 106 10.46 -0.26 12.95
CA ASN A 106 10.33 1.18 12.77
C ASN A 106 9.54 1.58 11.52
N TRP A 107 8.70 0.71 10.94
CA TRP A 107 7.87 1.09 9.81
C TRP A 107 6.85 2.16 10.20
N LEU A 108 6.16 2.00 11.34
CA LEU A 108 5.21 3.04 11.76
C LEU A 108 5.90 4.38 12.00
N VAL A 109 7.08 4.38 12.62
CA VAL A 109 7.83 5.63 12.87
C VAL A 109 8.24 6.29 11.56
N LYS A 110 8.73 5.52 10.59
CA LYS A 110 9.14 6.02 9.27
C LYS A 110 7.98 6.59 8.44
N ASN A 111 6.75 6.14 8.70
CA ASN A 111 5.56 6.55 7.93
C ASN A 111 4.65 7.53 8.69
N LYS A 112 4.94 7.83 9.97
CA LYS A 112 4.18 8.81 10.77
C LYS A 112 4.55 10.26 10.48
N ASP A 113 5.63 10.51 9.73
CA ASP A 113 6.18 11.84 9.40
C ASP A 113 5.99 12.89 10.52
N PRO A 114 6.50 12.64 11.76
CA PRO A 114 6.25 13.55 12.87
C PRO A 114 7.05 14.85 12.67
N LEU A 115 6.39 15.89 12.16
CA LEU A 115 6.93 17.24 12.18
C LEU A 115 6.56 17.95 13.49
N ASN A 116 7.50 18.73 14.02
CA ASN A 116 7.24 19.56 15.18
C ASN A 116 6.29 20.71 14.80
N GLU A 117 5.11 20.74 15.41
CA GLU A 117 4.06 21.73 15.11
C GLU A 117 4.50 23.17 15.35
N THR A 118 5.38 23.41 16.32
CA THR A 118 5.93 24.75 16.59
C THR A 118 6.79 25.23 15.43
N VAL A 119 7.61 24.33 14.87
CA VAL A 119 8.48 24.63 13.73
C VAL A 119 7.65 24.85 12.46
N VAL A 120 6.63 24.03 12.23
CA VAL A 120 5.66 24.23 11.14
C VAL A 120 5.00 25.60 11.25
N GLY A 121 4.53 25.98 12.45
CA GLY A 121 3.91 27.28 12.68
C GLY A 121 4.85 28.47 12.44
N LEU A 122 6.15 28.31 12.74
CA LEU A 122 7.17 29.31 12.40
C LEU A 122 7.38 29.42 10.88
N TYR A 123 7.43 28.29 10.17
CA TYR A 123 7.61 28.28 8.71
C TYR A 123 6.41 28.88 7.97
N GLN A 124 5.19 28.60 8.42
CA GLN A 124 3.96 29.23 7.90
C GLN A 124 3.96 30.75 8.05
N LYS A 125 4.59 31.28 9.11
CA LYS A 125 4.70 32.72 9.40
C LYS A 125 6.04 33.33 8.96
N SER A 126 6.87 32.56 8.26
CA SER A 126 8.19 33.03 7.82
C SER A 126 8.07 34.23 6.89
N THR A 127 9.03 35.16 7.00
CA THR A 127 9.17 36.28 6.08
C THR A 127 9.63 35.83 4.69
N MET A 128 10.18 34.61 4.57
CA MET A 128 10.51 34.00 3.28
C MET A 128 9.26 33.42 2.62
N LYS A 129 8.78 34.08 1.56
CA LYS A 129 7.55 33.69 0.83
C LYS A 129 7.54 32.25 0.32
N LEU A 130 8.69 31.74 -0.14
CA LEU A 130 8.80 30.35 -0.59
C LEU A 130 8.55 29.37 0.57
N LEU A 131 9.12 29.66 1.74
CA LEU A 131 9.00 28.80 2.91
C LEU A 131 7.58 28.80 3.47
N SER A 132 6.93 29.96 3.53
CA SER A 132 5.52 30.03 3.96
C SER A 132 4.57 29.37 2.96
N TYR A 133 4.84 29.46 1.65
CA TYR A 133 4.07 28.76 0.62
C TYR A 133 4.18 27.23 0.74
N LEU A 134 5.39 26.71 0.93
CA LEU A 134 5.62 25.26 1.07
C LEU A 134 4.88 24.63 2.25
N PHE A 135 4.71 25.38 3.35
CA PHE A 135 4.08 24.89 4.58
C PHE A 135 2.63 25.35 4.77
N ALA A 136 2.06 26.08 3.81
CA ALA A 136 0.70 26.64 3.91
C ALA A 136 -0.40 25.58 4.11
N GLY A 137 -0.23 24.39 3.53
CA GLY A 137 -1.18 23.27 3.62
C GLY A 137 -0.84 22.23 4.68
N TYR A 138 0.27 22.38 5.40
CA TYR A 138 0.68 21.40 6.40
C TYR A 138 -0.13 21.57 7.69
N ALA A 139 -1.15 20.73 7.88
CA ALA A 139 -1.85 20.62 9.15
C ALA A 139 -1.05 19.69 10.08
N GLY A 140 -0.64 20.19 11.25
CA GLY A 140 0.10 19.41 12.24
C GLY A 140 -0.62 18.09 12.61
N ALA A 141 0.17 17.09 12.98
CA ALA A 141 -0.29 15.73 13.27
C ALA A 141 -1.30 15.64 14.44
N ASP A 142 -1.43 16.67 15.28
CA ASP A 142 -2.34 16.71 16.43
C ASP A 142 -3.65 17.50 16.15
N SER A 143 -3.84 17.94 14.91
CA SER A 143 -5.08 18.60 14.51
C SER A 143 -6.25 17.61 14.53
N GLY A 144 -7.45 18.05 14.94
CA GLY A 144 -8.68 17.22 15.01
C GLY A 144 -9.08 16.51 13.70
N VAL A 145 -8.33 16.75 12.63
CA VAL A 145 -8.26 15.98 11.39
C VAL A 145 -7.92 14.51 11.66
N LEU A 146 -6.95 14.20 12.53
CA LEU A 146 -6.57 12.83 12.86
C LEU A 146 -7.76 12.07 13.48
N GLN A 147 -8.47 12.69 14.44
CA GLN A 147 -9.66 12.10 15.06
C GLN A 147 -10.85 11.97 14.08
N LYS A 148 -11.05 12.93 13.17
CA LYS A 148 -12.09 12.85 12.13
C LYS A 148 -11.76 11.75 11.11
N ASN A 149 -10.51 11.63 10.69
CA ASN A 149 -10.04 10.59 9.78
C ASN A 149 -10.14 9.21 10.44
N LEU A 150 -9.77 9.08 11.72
CA LEU A 150 -9.95 7.85 12.50
C LEU A 150 -11.41 7.40 12.52
N LYS A 151 -12.35 8.33 12.79
CA LYS A 151 -13.80 8.02 12.78
C LYS A 151 -14.26 7.58 11.40
N ARG A 152 -13.84 8.29 10.35
CA ARG A 152 -14.18 7.94 8.96
C ARG A 152 -13.65 6.56 8.58
N ILE A 153 -12.41 6.23 8.94
CA ILE A 153 -11.79 4.93 8.65
C ILE A 153 -12.47 3.80 9.41
N LEU A 154 -12.78 4.00 10.69
CA LEU A 154 -13.54 3.02 11.48
C LEU A 154 -14.93 2.75 10.89
N GLU A 155 -15.60 3.78 10.35
CA GLU A 155 -16.87 3.65 9.64
C GLU A 155 -16.72 2.91 8.29
N THR A 156 -15.72 3.27 7.48
CA THR A 156 -15.42 2.58 6.20
C THR A 156 -15.10 1.10 6.42
N ASN A 157 -14.28 0.77 7.42
CA ASN A 157 -13.96 -0.61 7.81
C ASN A 157 -15.21 -1.41 8.24
N LYS A 158 -16.19 -0.74 8.87
CA LYS A 158 -17.45 -1.38 9.28
C LYS A 158 -18.36 -1.68 8.07
N ARG A 159 -18.25 -0.89 6.99
CA ARG A 159 -18.95 -1.11 5.71
C ARG A 159 -18.26 -2.14 4.83
N GLN A 160 -16.93 -2.11 4.73
CA GLN A 160 -16.15 -3.11 3.99
C GLN A 160 -16.26 -4.51 4.62
N ARG A 161 -16.27 -4.63 5.95
CA ARG A 161 -16.58 -5.92 6.64
C ARG A 161 -18.00 -6.42 6.41
N LYS A 162 -18.92 -5.57 5.94
CA LYS A 162 -20.29 -5.91 5.54
C LYS A 162 -20.43 -6.22 4.05
N GLY A 163 -19.35 -6.18 3.27
CA GLY A 163 -19.38 -6.49 1.83
C GLY A 163 -19.89 -5.36 0.94
N GLU A 164 -19.95 -4.11 1.43
CA GLU A 164 -20.24 -2.94 0.60
C GLU A 164 -18.91 -2.44 -0.01
N GLU A 165 -18.69 -2.71 -1.29
CA GLU A 165 -17.54 -2.20 -2.05
C GLU A 165 -17.73 -0.71 -2.39
N GLU A 166 -16.98 0.17 -1.71
CA GLU A 166 -16.70 1.52 -2.21
C GLU A 166 -15.20 1.69 -2.46
N LYS A 167 -14.90 2.40 -3.56
CA LYS A 167 -13.53 2.75 -3.99
C LYS A 167 -12.83 3.48 -2.84
N GLY A 168 -11.78 2.88 -2.30
CA GLY A 168 -11.01 3.44 -1.20
C GLY A 168 -10.44 4.80 -1.56
N LEU A 169 -10.74 5.81 -0.74
CA LEU A 169 -9.99 7.06 -0.77
C LEU A 169 -8.62 6.80 -0.14
N PHE A 170 -7.60 7.34 -0.83
CA PHE A 170 -6.26 7.64 -0.31
C PHE A 170 -5.22 6.52 -0.45
N PHE A 171 -4.58 6.46 -1.63
CA PHE A 171 -3.16 6.21 -1.86
C PHE A 171 -2.73 7.19 -2.98
N PRO A 172 -1.45 7.57 -3.14
CA PRO A 172 -1.08 8.70 -3.98
C PRO A 172 -1.43 8.39 -5.43
N ASP A 173 -2.31 9.22 -5.98
CA ASP A 173 -2.76 9.20 -7.38
C ASP A 173 -1.59 9.15 -8.38
N SER A 174 -0.35 9.44 -7.97
CA SER A 174 0.84 9.44 -8.82
C SER A 174 1.22 8.07 -9.39
N VAL A 175 1.09 6.97 -8.65
CA VAL A 175 1.43 5.63 -9.18
C VAL A 175 0.31 5.11 -10.07
N CYS A 176 -0.95 5.28 -9.65
CA CYS A 176 -2.12 4.87 -10.43
C CYS A 176 -2.25 5.69 -11.73
N SER A 177 -2.03 7.02 -11.67
CA SER A 177 -2.09 7.91 -12.84
C SER A 177 -0.96 7.66 -13.84
N SER A 178 0.18 7.10 -13.41
CA SER A 178 1.26 6.72 -14.33
C SER A 178 0.98 5.41 -15.08
N GLN A 179 0.15 4.52 -14.51
CA GLN A 179 -0.26 3.27 -15.16
C GLN A 179 -1.43 3.46 -16.13
N SER A 180 -2.22 4.54 -15.99
CA SER A 180 -3.33 4.88 -16.88
C SER A 180 -2.93 5.65 -18.15
N ASN A 181 -1.67 6.09 -18.24
CA ASN A 181 -1.14 6.90 -19.35
C ASN A 181 -0.20 6.11 -20.29
N ILE A 182 -0.20 4.78 -20.19
CA ILE A 182 0.50 3.87 -21.11
C ILE A 182 -0.48 2.77 -21.53
#